data_AF-A0A1F5TSP8-F1
#
_entry.id   AF-A0A1F5TSP8-F1
#
_cell.length_a   1.000
_cell.length_b   1.000
_cell.length_c   1.000
_cell.angle_alpha   90.00
_cell.angle_beta   90.00
_cell.angle_gamma   90.00
#
_symmetry.space_group_name_H-M   'P 1'
#
loop_
_entity.id
_entity.type
_entity.pdbx_description
1 polymer ?
#
loop_
_entity_poly.entity_id
_entity_poly.type
_entity_poly.pdbx_seq_one_letter_code
_entity_poly.pdbx_strand_id
1 'polypeptide(L)'
;MRIVKKRKFFGMREIIVIVLAVILTTLGIKAVDNLGTKSDDFCPDNMVFIVSTGGGFCVDIYEASAGADCLYDNPANQEETRKNIDHPGCAPVSEANKIPWRNISQNQAGIACTKSGKRLLTNKEWLQASLGTPDVSNNWNQDDCNVSENWGNKPGFTGTGKRCISSFGVYDMIGNVWEWVADTVYDGKLGNKELPPSGFVLSVDDEALPVETNVNTGDPNYYHDYFWLKTSGARAMARGGYWDNKEEAGQYSIYAVSPPSYVGTGIGFRCAK
;
A
#
# COMPACT_ATOMS: atom_id res chain seq x y z
N MET A 1 29.86 -52.32 -55.83
CA MET A 1 30.26 -50.99 -55.33
C MET A 1 29.97 -50.93 -53.84
N ARG A 2 30.95 -51.25 -52.97
CA ARG A 2 30.80 -51.24 -51.50
C ARG A 2 31.38 -49.93 -50.96
N ILE A 3 30.54 -49.08 -50.37
CA ILE A 3 30.95 -47.84 -49.70
C ILE A 3 31.50 -48.21 -48.32
N VAL A 4 32.81 -48.05 -48.13
CA VAL A 4 33.45 -48.17 -46.81
C VAL A 4 33.26 -46.84 -46.06
N LYS A 5 32.39 -46.84 -45.04
CA LYS A 5 32.27 -45.72 -44.08
C LYS A 5 33.56 -45.60 -43.26
N LYS A 6 34.40 -44.59 -43.56
CA LYS A 6 35.51 -44.20 -42.67
C LYS A 6 34.91 -43.61 -41.37
N ARG A 7 35.03 -44.35 -40.26
CA ARG A 7 34.75 -43.82 -38.91
C ARG A 7 35.84 -42.81 -38.57
N LYS A 8 35.49 -41.53 -38.42
CA LYS A 8 36.38 -40.51 -37.84
C LYS A 8 36.54 -40.82 -36.35
N PHE A 9 37.73 -41.27 -35.95
CA PHE A 9 38.12 -41.36 -34.54
C PHE A 9 38.52 -39.95 -34.09
N PHE A 10 37.84 -39.40 -33.08
CA PHE A 10 38.26 -38.16 -32.43
C PHE A 10 39.55 -38.43 -31.64
N GLY A 11 40.56 -37.59 -31.84
CA GLY A 11 41.81 -37.63 -31.08
C GLY A 11 41.60 -37.23 -29.63
N MET A 12 42.45 -37.74 -28.73
CA MET A 12 42.35 -37.52 -27.27
C MET A 12 42.24 -36.04 -26.88
N ARG A 13 42.89 -35.15 -27.63
CA ARG A 13 42.80 -33.69 -27.43
C ARG A 13 41.41 -33.12 -27.74
N GLU A 14 40.74 -33.62 -28.77
CA GLU A 14 39.40 -33.19 -29.16
C GLU A 14 38.35 -33.72 -28.17
N ILE A 15 38.55 -34.95 -27.68
CA ILE A 15 37.72 -35.53 -26.61
C ILE A 15 37.84 -34.70 -25.33
N ILE A 16 39.06 -34.30 -24.93
CA ILE A 16 39.28 -33.45 -23.75
C ILE A 16 38.59 -32.08 -23.91
N VAL A 17 38.68 -31.46 -25.08
CA VAL A 17 38.02 -30.16 -25.34
C VAL A 17 36.50 -30.30 -25.29
N ILE A 18 35.92 -31.35 -25.86
CA ILE A 18 34.48 -31.60 -25.82
C ILE A 18 34.03 -31.87 -24.38
N VAL A 19 34.76 -32.70 -23.62
CA VAL A 19 34.44 -32.99 -22.22
C VAL A 19 34.53 -31.73 -21.36
N LEU A 20 35.58 -30.92 -21.51
CA LEU A 20 35.70 -29.65 -20.80
C LEU A 20 34.59 -28.66 -21.17
N ALA A 21 34.23 -28.57 -22.45
CA ALA A 21 33.13 -27.71 -22.90
C ALA A 21 31.78 -28.18 -22.33
N VAL A 22 31.51 -29.49 -22.30
CA VAL A 22 30.30 -30.07 -21.69
C VAL A 22 30.29 -29.88 -20.17
N ILE A 23 31.43 -29.99 -19.50
CA ILE A 23 31.55 -29.71 -18.07
C ILE A 23 31.30 -28.21 -17.80
N LEU A 24 31.87 -27.31 -18.59
CA LEU A 24 31.64 -25.87 -18.45
C LEU A 24 30.19 -25.48 -18.73
N THR A 25 29.54 -26.06 -19.75
CA THR A 25 28.11 -25.78 -20.02
C THR A 25 27.23 -26.39 -18.94
N THR A 26 27.49 -27.60 -18.47
CA THR A 26 26.70 -28.22 -17.39
C THR A 26 26.90 -27.55 -16.03
N LEU A 27 28.12 -27.10 -15.71
CA LEU A 27 28.37 -26.27 -14.52
C LEU A 27 27.75 -24.88 -14.67
N GLY A 28 27.77 -24.29 -15.87
CA GLY A 28 27.06 -23.05 -16.17
C GLY A 28 25.55 -23.18 -16.02
N ILE A 29 24.95 -24.27 -16.50
CA ILE A 29 23.53 -24.58 -16.31
C ILE A 29 23.22 -24.78 -14.82
N LYS A 30 24.03 -25.56 -14.08
CA LYS A 30 23.84 -25.74 -12.62
C LYS A 30 24.04 -24.46 -11.81
N ALA A 31 24.90 -23.54 -12.25
CA ALA A 31 25.05 -22.23 -11.63
C ALA A 31 23.83 -21.32 -11.89
N VAL A 32 23.20 -21.45 -13.07
CA VAL A 32 21.93 -20.79 -13.41
C VAL A 32 20.75 -21.42 -12.64
N ASP A 33 20.72 -22.73 -12.47
CA ASP A 33 19.69 -23.42 -11.67
C ASP A 33 19.79 -23.04 -10.18
N ASN A 34 20.98 -22.73 -9.68
CA ASN A 34 21.20 -22.15 -8.34
C ASN A 34 20.95 -20.64 -8.26
N LEU A 35 20.79 -19.95 -9.40
CA LEU A 35 20.34 -18.56 -9.50
C LEU A 35 18.83 -18.45 -9.71
N GLY A 36 18.13 -19.58 -9.86
CA GLY A 36 16.70 -19.63 -10.09
C GLY A 36 16.08 -20.86 -9.45
N THR A 37 15.78 -20.78 -8.15
CA THR A 37 14.58 -21.33 -7.47
C THR A 37 14.75 -21.25 -5.95
N LYS A 38 14.76 -20.02 -5.45
CA LYS A 38 14.08 -19.69 -4.21
C LYS A 38 13.22 -18.50 -4.56
N SER A 39 11.93 -18.72 -4.82
CA SER A 39 10.95 -17.69 -4.52
C SER A 39 10.98 -17.53 -3.00
N ASP A 40 12.01 -16.89 -2.48
CA ASP A 40 11.91 -16.26 -1.18
C ASP A 40 10.86 -15.18 -1.40
N ASP A 41 9.62 -15.46 -0.96
CA ASP A 41 8.53 -14.50 -0.99
C ASP A 41 9.07 -13.18 -0.42
N PHE A 42 9.19 -12.17 -1.29
CA PHE A 42 9.78 -10.89 -0.93
C PHE A 42 9.04 -10.25 0.26
N CYS A 43 7.79 -10.66 0.46
CA CYS A 43 6.93 -10.19 1.52
C CYS A 43 6.33 -11.35 2.33
N PRO A 44 6.08 -11.14 3.64
CA PRO A 44 5.30 -12.08 4.44
C PRO A 44 3.89 -12.31 3.85
N ASP A 45 3.23 -13.36 4.29
CA ASP A 45 1.83 -13.63 3.96
C ASP A 45 0.95 -12.38 4.13
N ASN A 46 -0.01 -12.24 3.21
CA ASN A 46 -0.94 -11.10 3.14
C ASN A 46 -0.29 -9.72 2.92
N MET A 47 0.90 -9.70 2.33
CA MET A 47 1.55 -8.48 1.86
C MET A 47 1.99 -8.61 0.40
N VAL A 48 2.14 -7.49 -0.28
CA VAL A 48 2.69 -7.42 -1.64
C VAL A 48 3.90 -6.51 -1.71
N PHE A 49 4.86 -6.87 -2.57
CA PHE A 49 6.08 -6.11 -2.79
C PHE A 49 5.82 -4.94 -3.74
N ILE A 50 6.07 -3.71 -3.26
CA ILE A 50 6.00 -2.49 -4.03
C ILE A 50 7.41 -2.11 -4.47
N VAL A 51 7.62 -2.05 -5.78
CA VAL A 51 8.90 -1.64 -6.36
C VAL A 51 9.10 -0.14 -6.14
N SER A 52 10.24 0.24 -5.59
CA SER A 52 10.62 1.64 -5.37
C SER A 52 12.11 1.83 -5.66
N THR A 53 12.51 3.03 -6.07
CA THR A 53 13.90 3.37 -6.41
C THR A 53 14.88 3.15 -5.24
N GLY A 54 14.38 3.12 -4.01
CA GLY A 54 15.16 2.89 -2.78
C GLY A 54 15.24 1.43 -2.30
N GLY A 55 14.80 0.45 -3.09
CA GLY A 55 14.87 -0.98 -2.72
C GLY A 55 13.53 -1.68 -2.49
N GLY A 56 12.41 -0.98 -2.71
CA GLY A 56 11.06 -1.50 -2.50
C GLY A 56 10.69 -1.74 -1.04
N PHE A 57 9.44 -2.11 -0.80
CA PHE A 57 8.90 -2.40 0.53
C PHE A 57 7.68 -3.32 0.41
N CYS A 58 7.30 -3.95 1.50
CA CYS A 58 6.09 -4.76 1.56
C CYS A 58 4.94 -3.94 2.12
N VAL A 59 3.76 -4.04 1.53
CA VAL A 59 2.53 -3.41 2.02
C VAL A 59 1.45 -4.45 2.28
N ASP A 60 0.67 -4.27 3.34
CA ASP A 60 -0.55 -5.02 3.59
C ASP A 60 -1.52 -4.92 2.41
N ILE A 61 -2.08 -6.08 2.00
CA ILE A 61 -3.00 -6.16 0.85
C ILE A 61 -4.29 -5.38 1.12
N TYR A 62 -4.80 -5.45 2.35
CA TYR A 62 -6.04 -4.82 2.81
C TYR A 62 -5.76 -3.82 3.95
N GLU A 63 -6.69 -2.89 4.20
CA GLU A 63 -6.75 -2.10 5.43
C GLU A 63 -6.60 -3.00 6.68
N ALA A 64 -5.93 -2.49 7.71
CA ALA A 64 -5.69 -3.25 8.93
C ALA A 64 -7.01 -3.48 9.70
N SER A 65 -7.22 -4.71 10.16
CA SER A 65 -8.33 -5.11 11.03
C SER A 65 -7.81 -5.67 12.35
N ALA A 66 -8.64 -5.72 13.39
CA ALA A 66 -8.27 -6.38 14.64
C ALA A 66 -8.13 -7.90 14.42
N GLY A 67 -7.02 -8.48 14.89
CA GLY A 67 -6.75 -9.92 14.80
C GLY A 67 -7.65 -10.75 15.73
N ALA A 68 -7.66 -12.06 15.54
CA ALA A 68 -8.51 -12.99 16.29
C ALA A 68 -8.27 -12.99 17.81
N ASP A 69 -7.04 -12.69 18.23
CA ASP A 69 -6.65 -12.62 19.65
C ASP A 69 -6.92 -11.25 20.28
N CYS A 70 -7.52 -10.30 19.53
CA CYS A 70 -7.94 -9.02 20.08
C CYS A 70 -9.20 -9.15 20.94
N LEU A 71 -9.33 -8.28 21.94
CA LEU A 71 -10.50 -8.27 22.84
C LEU A 71 -11.77 -7.79 22.11
N TYR A 72 -11.60 -6.93 21.13
CA TYR A 72 -12.66 -6.37 20.28
C TYR A 72 -12.27 -6.57 18.81
N ASP A 73 -13.13 -7.22 18.03
CA ASP A 73 -12.97 -7.45 16.60
C ASP A 73 -13.22 -6.18 15.76
N ASN A 74 -14.10 -5.30 16.24
CA ASN A 74 -14.39 -3.98 15.67
C ASN A 74 -14.46 -2.92 16.78
N PRO A 75 -13.31 -2.36 17.21
CA PRO A 75 -13.27 -1.34 18.26
C PRO A 75 -14.13 -0.13 17.91
N ALA A 76 -15.18 0.10 18.70
CA ALA A 76 -16.20 1.12 18.46
C ALA A 76 -15.80 2.50 19.00
N ASN A 77 -14.77 2.58 19.85
CA ASN A 77 -14.33 3.81 20.49
C ASN A 77 -12.86 3.73 20.94
N GLN A 78 -12.36 4.85 21.47
CA GLN A 78 -10.96 4.98 21.91
C GLN A 78 -10.59 4.02 23.05
N GLU A 79 -11.52 3.71 23.97
CA GLU A 79 -11.25 2.85 25.12
C GLU A 79 -11.03 1.40 24.66
N GLU A 80 -11.87 0.91 23.74
CA GLU A 80 -11.74 -0.43 23.15
C GLU A 80 -10.45 -0.56 22.35
N THR A 81 -10.10 0.45 21.55
CA THR A 81 -8.79 0.49 20.86
C THR A 81 -7.64 0.42 21.85
N ARG A 82 -7.71 1.13 22.98
CA ARG A 82 -6.67 1.08 24.02
C ARG A 82 -6.55 -0.31 24.62
N LYS A 83 -7.68 -0.94 24.98
CA LYS A 83 -7.72 -2.31 25.51
C LYS A 83 -7.13 -3.32 24.54
N ASN A 84 -7.43 -3.20 23.24
CA ASN A 84 -6.81 -4.02 22.21
C ASN A 84 -5.30 -3.82 22.14
N ILE A 85 -4.82 -2.56 22.09
CA ILE A 85 -3.39 -2.26 22.03
C ILE A 85 -2.65 -2.80 23.25
N ASP A 86 -3.23 -2.70 24.44
CA ASP A 86 -2.62 -3.15 25.70
C ASP A 86 -2.69 -4.69 25.86
N HIS A 87 -3.58 -5.38 25.13
CA HIS A 87 -3.70 -6.84 25.20
C HIS A 87 -2.52 -7.55 24.52
N PRO A 88 -1.72 -8.38 25.21
CA PRO A 88 -0.48 -8.94 24.64
C PRO A 88 -0.66 -9.76 23.36
N GLY A 89 -1.77 -10.50 23.22
CA GLY A 89 -2.05 -11.32 22.03
C GLY A 89 -2.60 -10.52 20.83
N CYS A 90 -3.08 -9.30 21.03
CA CYS A 90 -3.73 -8.55 19.97
C CYS A 90 -2.73 -7.92 19.01
N ALA A 91 -2.81 -8.28 17.74
CA ALA A 91 -2.09 -7.64 16.64
C ALA A 91 -3.05 -7.35 15.48
N PRO A 92 -2.79 -6.31 14.66
CA PRO A 92 -3.57 -6.09 13.45
C PRO A 92 -3.27 -7.16 12.40
N VAL A 93 -4.28 -7.52 11.62
CA VAL A 93 -4.20 -8.43 10.48
C VAL A 93 -4.63 -7.71 9.20
N SER A 94 -4.11 -8.16 8.07
CA SER A 94 -4.55 -7.75 6.74
C SER A 94 -5.24 -8.93 6.09
N GLU A 95 -6.57 -8.91 6.05
CA GLU A 95 -7.40 -10.03 5.58
C GLU A 95 -8.63 -9.47 4.86
N ALA A 96 -9.13 -10.21 3.85
CA ALA A 96 -10.38 -9.89 3.19
C ALA A 96 -11.59 -10.12 4.12
N ASN A 97 -12.69 -9.44 3.84
CA ASN A 97 -13.97 -9.57 4.54
C ASN A 97 -13.90 -9.29 6.05
N LYS A 98 -13.07 -8.31 6.44
CA LYS A 98 -12.96 -7.81 7.82
C LYS A 98 -13.37 -6.34 7.89
N ILE A 99 -13.74 -5.88 9.08
CA ILE A 99 -14.02 -4.46 9.30
C ILE A 99 -12.69 -3.74 9.51
N PRO A 100 -12.40 -2.63 8.80
CA PRO A 100 -11.22 -1.82 9.06
C PRO A 100 -11.17 -1.36 10.51
N TRP A 101 -9.99 -1.44 11.14
CA TRP A 101 -9.78 -0.99 12.51
C TRP A 101 -9.74 0.54 12.54
N ARG A 102 -10.76 1.11 13.18
CA ARG A 102 -10.97 2.55 13.33
C ARG A 102 -10.97 2.98 14.79
N ASN A 103 -11.34 4.23 15.06
CA ASN A 103 -11.30 4.78 16.42
C ASN A 103 -9.89 4.66 17.03
N ILE A 104 -8.89 4.87 16.17
CA ILE A 104 -7.47 4.73 16.47
C ILE A 104 -6.74 5.98 16.01
N SER A 105 -5.83 6.47 16.85
CA SER A 105 -5.03 7.66 16.55
C SER A 105 -3.82 7.29 15.72
N GLN A 106 -3.22 8.24 15.00
CA GLN A 106 -2.00 7.99 14.20
C GLN A 106 -0.90 7.33 15.04
N ASN A 107 -0.67 7.85 16.25
CA ASN A 107 0.32 7.31 17.18
C ASN A 107 0.01 5.85 17.57
N GLN A 108 -1.26 5.55 17.79
CA GLN A 108 -1.71 4.20 18.14
C GLN A 108 -1.66 3.23 16.95
N ALA A 109 -1.94 3.71 15.74
CA ALA A 109 -1.82 2.91 14.53
C ALA A 109 -0.36 2.48 14.29
N GLY A 110 0.61 3.36 14.57
CA GLY A 110 2.04 3.00 14.61
C GLY A 110 2.36 1.91 15.63
N ILE A 111 1.80 1.99 16.84
CA ILE A 111 1.95 0.95 17.87
C ILE A 111 1.32 -0.36 17.38
N ALA A 112 0.11 -0.33 16.83
CA ALA A 112 -0.59 -1.50 16.33
C ALA A 112 0.24 -2.21 15.25
N CYS A 113 0.73 -1.49 14.24
CA CYS A 113 1.62 -2.08 13.22
C CYS A 113 2.88 -2.70 13.83
N THR A 114 3.45 -2.10 14.86
CA THR A 114 4.64 -2.65 15.54
C THR A 114 4.34 -4.02 16.17
N LYS A 115 3.11 -4.25 16.66
CA LYS A 115 2.70 -5.54 17.24
C LYS A 115 2.67 -6.69 16.23
N SER A 116 2.55 -6.40 14.93
CA SER A 116 2.69 -7.37 13.84
C SER A 116 4.09 -7.35 13.20
N GLY A 117 5.06 -6.67 13.80
CA GLY A 117 6.43 -6.54 13.27
C GLY A 117 6.53 -5.67 12.02
N LYS A 118 5.60 -4.73 11.86
CA LYS A 118 5.45 -3.80 10.74
C LYS A 118 5.51 -2.35 11.24
N ARG A 119 5.31 -1.39 10.35
CA ARG A 119 5.20 0.06 10.64
C ARG A 119 4.07 0.68 9.83
N LEU A 120 3.69 1.92 10.16
CA LEU A 120 2.86 2.71 9.25
C LEU A 120 3.61 3.01 7.95
N LEU A 121 2.85 3.13 6.87
CA LEU A 121 3.36 3.63 5.60
C LEU A 121 3.71 5.10 5.75
N THR A 122 4.72 5.54 5.03
CA THR A 122 4.91 6.96 4.73
C THR A 122 3.90 7.42 3.66
N ASN A 123 3.70 8.74 3.53
CA ASN A 123 2.90 9.36 2.47
C ASN A 123 3.32 8.86 1.09
N LYS A 124 4.64 8.78 0.86
CA LYS A 124 5.21 8.34 -0.41
C LYS A 124 4.93 6.87 -0.70
N GLU A 125 5.13 6.00 0.29
CA GLU A 125 4.84 4.57 0.16
C GLU A 125 3.36 4.30 -0.10
N TRP A 126 2.48 5.06 0.57
CA TRP A 126 1.05 4.96 0.33
C TRP A 126 0.70 5.31 -1.12
N LEU A 127 1.23 6.43 -1.66
CA LEU A 127 1.01 6.77 -3.07
C LEU A 127 1.49 5.63 -3.96
N GLN A 128 2.71 5.14 -3.74
CA GLN A 128 3.30 4.06 -4.55
C GLN A 128 2.43 2.79 -4.55
N ALA A 129 1.92 2.39 -3.38
CA ALA A 129 1.03 1.24 -3.25
C ALA A 129 -0.33 1.44 -3.93
N SER A 130 -0.81 2.69 -3.99
CA SER A 130 -2.11 3.05 -4.59
C SER A 130 -2.10 3.12 -6.12
N LEU A 131 -0.93 3.08 -6.77
CA LEU A 131 -0.80 3.33 -8.21
C LEU A 131 -1.66 2.37 -9.04
N GLY A 132 -2.45 2.95 -9.94
CA GLY A 132 -3.35 2.23 -10.83
C GLY A 132 -4.63 1.69 -10.17
N THR A 133 -4.94 2.10 -8.94
CA THR A 133 -6.29 1.90 -8.37
C THR A 133 -7.29 2.70 -9.21
N PRO A 134 -8.35 2.07 -9.74
CA PRO A 134 -9.37 2.78 -10.51
C PRO A 134 -10.06 3.88 -9.69
N ASP A 135 -10.01 5.08 -10.23
CA ASP A 135 -10.66 6.26 -9.69
C ASP A 135 -11.67 6.79 -10.72
N VAL A 136 -12.95 6.70 -10.40
CA VAL A 136 -14.03 7.12 -11.30
C VAL A 136 -14.69 8.36 -10.73
N SER A 137 -14.98 9.34 -11.57
CA SER A 137 -15.49 10.65 -11.11
C SER A 137 -16.96 10.63 -10.68
N ASN A 138 -17.75 9.64 -11.11
CA ASN A 138 -19.17 9.50 -10.75
C ASN A 138 -19.71 8.09 -11.06
N ASN A 139 -20.99 7.87 -10.76
CA ASN A 139 -21.72 6.63 -11.03
C ASN A 139 -21.11 5.38 -10.37
N TRP A 140 -20.52 5.56 -9.19
CA TRP A 140 -19.97 4.47 -8.38
C TRP A 140 -21.03 3.41 -8.08
N ASN A 141 -20.65 2.15 -8.22
CA ASN A 141 -21.45 1.00 -7.80
C ASN A 141 -20.68 0.12 -6.81
N GLN A 142 -21.30 -0.96 -6.37
CA GLN A 142 -20.77 -1.84 -5.32
C GLN A 142 -19.41 -2.50 -5.66
N ASP A 143 -19.03 -2.58 -6.93
CA ASP A 143 -17.76 -3.16 -7.33
C ASP A 143 -16.63 -2.10 -7.39
N ASP A 144 -16.95 -0.81 -7.37
CA ASP A 144 -15.97 0.29 -7.34
C ASP A 144 -15.44 0.57 -5.92
N CYS A 145 -14.46 1.46 -5.80
CA CYS A 145 -14.02 2.00 -4.52
C CYS A 145 -15.17 2.65 -3.74
N ASN A 146 -15.14 2.51 -2.41
CA ASN A 146 -16.21 3.00 -1.54
C ASN A 146 -16.00 4.48 -1.23
N VAL A 147 -16.50 5.38 -2.06
CA VAL A 147 -16.34 6.83 -1.86
C VAL A 147 -17.67 7.57 -1.75
N SER A 148 -18.78 6.93 -2.12
CA SER A 148 -20.11 7.55 -2.20
C SER A 148 -21.18 6.66 -1.58
N GLU A 149 -20.85 6.04 -0.45
CA GLU A 149 -21.71 5.12 0.31
C GLU A 149 -22.26 3.95 -0.53
N ASN A 150 -21.54 3.61 -1.61
CA ASN A 150 -21.94 2.67 -2.65
C ASN A 150 -21.82 1.19 -2.24
N TRP A 151 -21.32 0.92 -1.04
CA TRP A 151 -21.29 -0.42 -0.44
C TRP A 151 -22.40 -0.60 0.62
N GLY A 152 -22.72 -1.87 0.91
CA GLY A 152 -23.78 -2.23 1.86
C GLY A 152 -23.50 -1.84 3.32
N ASN A 153 -22.23 -1.70 3.71
CA ASN A 153 -21.78 -1.35 5.06
C ASN A 153 -20.88 -0.09 5.04
N LYS A 154 -20.82 0.66 6.14
CA LYS A 154 -20.01 1.87 6.31
C LYS A 154 -19.18 1.82 7.62
N PRO A 155 -17.85 1.63 7.56
CA PRO A 155 -17.08 1.21 6.39
C PRO A 155 -17.56 -0.15 5.92
N GLY A 156 -17.29 -0.48 4.67
CA GLY A 156 -17.51 -1.85 4.22
C GLY A 156 -16.37 -2.76 4.60
N PHE A 157 -16.61 -4.05 4.38
CA PHE A 157 -15.59 -5.04 4.65
C PHE A 157 -14.44 -4.89 3.65
N THR A 158 -13.22 -5.11 4.11
CA THR A 158 -12.02 -5.10 3.28
C THR A 158 -12.17 -6.03 2.07
N GLY A 159 -11.75 -5.55 0.90
CA GLY A 159 -11.79 -6.27 -0.36
C GLY A 159 -13.18 -6.38 -1.01
N THR A 160 -14.18 -5.63 -0.53
CA THR A 160 -15.54 -5.65 -1.12
C THR A 160 -15.53 -5.12 -2.57
N GLY A 161 -14.78 -4.06 -2.84
CA GLY A 161 -14.69 -3.45 -4.17
C GLY A 161 -13.83 -4.27 -5.12
N LYS A 162 -14.47 -5.08 -5.97
CA LYS A 162 -13.78 -5.96 -6.92
C LYS A 162 -12.90 -5.23 -7.95
N ARG A 163 -13.16 -3.94 -8.18
CA ARG A 163 -12.34 -3.06 -9.02
C ARG A 163 -11.47 -2.12 -8.19
N CYS A 164 -11.66 -2.02 -6.88
CA CYS A 164 -10.85 -1.15 -6.02
C CYS A 164 -9.52 -1.81 -5.67
N ILE A 165 -8.69 -2.03 -6.69
CA ILE A 165 -7.44 -2.77 -6.59
C ILE A 165 -6.36 -2.00 -7.35
N SER A 166 -5.22 -1.74 -6.71
CA SER A 166 -4.07 -1.12 -7.35
C SER A 166 -3.44 -2.05 -8.38
N SER A 167 -2.56 -1.52 -9.22
CA SER A 167 -1.75 -2.32 -10.16
C SER A 167 -0.82 -3.31 -9.47
N PHE A 168 -0.57 -3.13 -8.17
CA PHE A 168 0.18 -4.07 -7.33
C PHE A 168 -0.71 -5.13 -6.67
N GLY A 169 -2.04 -5.10 -6.85
CA GLY A 169 -2.94 -6.03 -6.19
C GLY A 169 -3.33 -5.61 -4.77
N VAL A 170 -3.11 -4.35 -4.41
CA VAL A 170 -3.47 -3.81 -3.10
C VAL A 170 -4.91 -3.31 -3.14
N TYR A 171 -5.75 -3.75 -2.21
CA TYR A 171 -7.17 -3.40 -2.15
C TYR A 171 -7.41 -2.11 -1.39
N ASP A 172 -8.55 -1.48 -1.72
CA ASP A 172 -9.17 -0.39 -0.96
C ASP A 172 -8.24 0.80 -0.73
N MET A 173 -7.36 1.07 -1.71
CA MET A 173 -6.43 2.19 -1.63
C MET A 173 -7.14 3.52 -1.88
N ILE A 174 -8.39 3.53 -2.34
CA ILE A 174 -9.20 4.74 -2.49
C ILE A 174 -10.53 4.50 -1.77
N GLY A 175 -10.93 5.46 -0.95
CA GLY A 175 -12.16 5.36 -0.16
C GLY A 175 -12.11 4.30 0.94
N ASN A 176 -13.28 3.81 1.29
CA ASN A 176 -13.60 3.05 2.50
C ASN A 176 -13.27 3.84 3.77
N VAL A 177 -12.03 3.83 4.27
CA VAL A 177 -11.60 4.77 5.29
C VAL A 177 -10.40 5.58 4.84
N TRP A 178 -10.29 6.80 5.37
CA TRP A 178 -9.01 7.49 5.38
C TRP A 178 -7.96 6.60 6.04
N GLU A 179 -6.73 6.63 5.55
CA GLU A 179 -5.65 5.86 6.16
C GLU A 179 -4.57 6.75 6.72
N TRP A 180 -4.32 6.64 8.03
CA TRP A 180 -3.16 7.27 8.65
C TRP A 180 -1.86 6.82 7.98
N VAL A 181 -1.04 7.79 7.60
CA VAL A 181 0.37 7.57 7.24
C VAL A 181 1.27 8.11 8.36
N ALA A 182 2.56 7.79 8.34
CA ALA A 182 3.52 8.16 9.37
C ALA A 182 3.80 9.68 9.42
N ASP A 183 3.55 10.37 8.33
CA ASP A 183 3.88 11.78 8.15
C ASP A 183 2.99 12.72 8.97
N THR A 184 3.59 13.79 9.50
CA THR A 184 2.90 14.83 10.28
C THR A 184 3.31 16.20 9.76
N VAL A 185 2.32 17.01 9.42
CA VAL A 185 2.48 18.42 9.03
C VAL A 185 2.55 19.28 10.27
N TYR A 186 3.50 20.21 10.33
CA TYR A 186 3.66 21.17 11.42
C TYR A 186 3.51 22.58 10.87
N ASP A 187 2.51 23.32 11.37
CA ASP A 187 2.28 24.72 11.00
C ASP A 187 2.25 24.94 9.47
N GLY A 188 1.56 24.05 8.76
CA GLY A 188 1.44 24.09 7.29
C GLY A 188 2.66 23.57 6.51
N LYS A 189 3.63 22.95 7.18
CA LYS A 189 4.87 22.46 6.57
C LYS A 189 5.10 20.97 6.78
N LEU A 190 5.60 20.28 5.76
CA LEU A 190 6.17 18.94 5.89
C LEU A 190 7.69 19.04 5.72
N GLY A 191 8.42 18.83 6.83
CA GLY A 191 9.84 19.18 6.88
C GLY A 191 10.03 20.68 6.61
N ASN A 192 10.77 21.01 5.55
CA ASN A 192 11.00 22.40 5.12
C ASN A 192 10.05 22.86 4.01
N LYS A 193 9.19 21.99 3.48
CA LYS A 193 8.27 22.28 2.37
C LYS A 193 6.99 22.90 2.92
N GLU A 194 6.65 24.10 2.45
CA GLU A 194 5.37 24.73 2.73
C GLU A 194 4.30 24.15 1.81
N LEU A 195 3.18 23.71 2.40
CA LEU A 195 2.08 23.11 1.66
C LEU A 195 1.09 24.19 1.19
N PRO A 196 0.46 24.03 0.01
CA PRO A 196 -0.53 24.98 -0.49
C PRO A 196 -1.78 25.03 0.41
N PRO A 197 -2.65 26.04 0.26
CA PRO A 197 -3.95 26.03 0.94
C PRO A 197 -4.80 24.83 0.53
N SER A 198 -5.88 24.58 1.28
CA SER A 198 -6.83 23.51 0.92
C SER A 198 -7.48 23.78 -0.44
N GLY A 199 -7.70 22.73 -1.23
CA GLY A 199 -8.31 22.83 -2.56
C GLY A 199 -8.12 21.55 -3.38
N PHE A 200 -8.72 21.53 -4.57
CA PHE A 200 -8.48 20.49 -5.57
C PHE A 200 -7.02 20.51 -6.02
N VAL A 201 -6.42 19.32 -6.14
CA VAL A 201 -5.02 19.16 -6.53
C VAL A 201 -4.83 19.53 -8.01
N LEU A 202 -3.86 20.40 -8.27
CA LEU A 202 -3.47 20.81 -9.63
C LEU A 202 -2.07 20.31 -10.00
N SER A 203 -1.21 20.06 -9.01
CA SER A 203 0.09 19.45 -9.21
C SER A 203 0.64 18.83 -7.93
N VAL A 204 1.52 17.83 -8.07
CA VAL A 204 2.24 17.20 -6.96
C VAL A 204 3.74 17.13 -7.22
N ASP A 205 4.53 17.01 -6.15
CA ASP A 205 5.98 16.76 -6.23
C ASP A 205 6.32 15.25 -6.28
N ASP A 206 7.63 14.94 -6.25
CA ASP A 206 8.17 13.58 -6.29
C ASP A 206 7.98 12.78 -4.98
N GLU A 207 7.39 13.40 -3.96
CA GLU A 207 7.00 12.81 -2.69
C GLU A 207 5.47 12.70 -2.54
N ALA A 208 4.72 12.95 -3.63
CA ALA A 208 3.26 12.93 -3.66
C ALA A 208 2.60 14.03 -2.82
N LEU A 209 3.26 15.16 -2.64
CA LEU A 209 2.73 16.31 -1.91
C LEU A 209 2.14 17.32 -2.90
N PRO A 210 0.95 17.89 -2.63
CA PRO A 210 0.37 18.96 -3.44
C PRO A 210 1.31 20.16 -3.45
N VAL A 211 1.58 20.69 -4.64
CA VAL A 211 2.37 21.91 -4.85
C VAL A 211 1.45 23.08 -5.20
N GLU A 212 0.37 22.79 -5.93
CA GLU A 212 -0.64 23.77 -6.32
C GLU A 212 -2.04 23.20 -6.12
N THR A 213 -2.94 24.03 -5.60
CA THR A 213 -4.35 23.70 -5.42
C THR A 213 -5.27 24.84 -5.84
N ASN A 214 -6.53 24.51 -6.11
CA ASN A 214 -7.57 25.49 -6.42
C ASN A 214 -8.89 25.08 -5.76
N VAL A 215 -9.59 26.03 -5.14
CA VAL A 215 -10.83 25.74 -4.39
C VAL A 215 -12.06 25.49 -5.27
N ASN A 216 -12.00 25.86 -6.55
CA ASN A 216 -13.16 25.83 -7.45
C ASN A 216 -13.06 24.74 -8.52
N THR A 217 -11.85 24.44 -8.99
CA THR A 217 -11.63 23.57 -10.16
C THR A 217 -10.44 22.66 -9.95
N GLY A 218 -10.62 21.35 -10.13
CA GLY A 218 -9.54 20.38 -10.18
C GLY A 218 -8.96 20.17 -11.58
N ASP A 219 -7.81 19.51 -11.65
CA ASP A 219 -7.16 19.11 -12.90
C ASP A 219 -7.44 17.60 -13.16
N PRO A 220 -7.87 17.22 -14.38
CA PRO A 220 -8.19 15.82 -14.71
C PRO A 220 -7.03 14.82 -14.53
N ASN A 221 -5.78 15.28 -14.55
CA ASN A 221 -4.63 14.41 -14.27
C ASN A 221 -4.55 13.96 -12.80
N TYR A 222 -5.28 14.65 -11.92
CA TYR A 222 -5.36 14.38 -10.48
C TYR A 222 -6.80 14.10 -10.04
N TYR A 223 -7.64 13.61 -10.96
CA TYR A 223 -8.94 12.98 -10.68
C TYR A 223 -9.97 13.80 -9.88
N HIS A 224 -9.78 15.13 -9.79
CA HIS A 224 -10.55 16.00 -8.89
C HIS A 224 -10.33 15.71 -7.40
N ASP A 225 -9.20 15.11 -7.06
CA ASP A 225 -8.77 14.84 -5.70
C ASP A 225 -8.58 16.14 -4.91
N TYR A 226 -8.91 16.09 -3.63
CA TYR A 226 -8.87 17.26 -2.77
C TYR A 226 -7.78 17.15 -1.70
N PHE A 227 -7.16 18.28 -1.40
CA PHE A 227 -6.20 18.43 -0.32
C PHE A 227 -6.81 19.25 0.82
N TRP A 228 -6.90 18.67 2.02
CA TRP A 228 -7.35 19.34 3.22
C TRP A 228 -6.18 19.65 4.15
N LEU A 229 -6.03 20.92 4.52
CA LEU A 229 -4.94 21.40 5.37
C LEU A 229 -5.44 22.36 6.45
N LYS A 230 -5.01 22.12 7.68
CA LYS A 230 -5.04 23.12 8.75
C LYS A 230 -3.62 23.58 9.07
N THR A 231 -3.32 24.85 8.87
CA THR A 231 -1.95 25.41 8.91
C THR A 231 -1.40 25.70 10.32
N SER A 232 -2.03 25.23 11.38
CA SER A 232 -1.58 25.48 12.76
C SER A 232 -1.38 24.19 13.54
N GLY A 233 -0.31 24.08 14.31
CA GLY A 233 0.02 22.93 15.15
C GLY A 233 0.41 21.69 14.35
N ALA A 234 0.54 20.57 15.06
CA ALA A 234 0.79 19.26 14.48
C ALA A 234 -0.49 18.65 13.88
N ARG A 235 -0.42 18.18 12.65
CA ARG A 235 -1.52 17.58 11.88
C ARG A 235 -1.07 16.26 11.30
N ALA A 236 -1.70 15.17 11.74
CA ALA A 236 -1.44 13.86 11.17
C ALA A 236 -1.96 13.81 9.74
N MET A 237 -1.18 13.20 8.84
CA MET A 237 -1.57 13.00 7.46
C MET A 237 -2.34 11.69 7.30
N ALA A 238 -3.38 11.73 6.48
CA ALA A 238 -4.09 10.56 6.01
C ALA A 238 -4.35 10.64 4.50
N ARG A 239 -4.56 9.49 3.85
CA ARG A 239 -4.68 9.35 2.41
C ARG A 239 -5.96 8.63 1.97
N GLY A 240 -6.34 8.82 0.71
CA GLY A 240 -7.31 7.99 -0.01
C GLY A 240 -8.78 8.37 0.10
N GLY A 241 -9.19 9.10 1.14
CA GLY A 241 -10.59 9.41 1.36
C GLY A 241 -11.35 8.31 2.10
N TYR A 242 -12.58 8.62 2.50
CA TYR A 242 -13.52 7.65 3.09
C TYR A 242 -14.81 7.54 2.25
N TRP A 243 -15.74 6.69 2.70
CA TRP A 243 -16.99 6.37 2.03
C TRP A 243 -17.95 7.54 1.71
N ASP A 244 -17.68 8.79 2.10
CA ASP A 244 -18.55 9.94 1.81
C ASP A 244 -17.79 11.14 1.21
N ASN A 245 -16.54 10.93 0.73
CA ASN A 245 -15.78 11.99 0.06
C ASN A 245 -16.13 12.18 -1.42
N LYS A 246 -16.82 11.22 -2.05
CA LYS A 246 -17.21 11.25 -3.47
C LYS A 246 -15.99 11.45 -4.37
N GLU A 247 -16.07 12.36 -5.35
CA GLU A 247 -14.98 12.70 -6.27
C GLU A 247 -13.78 13.39 -5.59
N GLU A 248 -13.91 13.80 -4.32
CA GLU A 248 -12.79 14.40 -3.57
C GLU A 248 -11.85 13.32 -2.98
N ALA A 249 -12.27 12.05 -2.99
CA ALA A 249 -11.43 10.90 -2.61
C ALA A 249 -10.71 10.35 -3.83
N GLY A 250 -9.45 9.99 -3.64
CA GLY A 250 -8.63 9.46 -4.72
C GLY A 250 -7.17 9.31 -4.35
N GLN A 251 -6.39 9.04 -5.37
CA GLN A 251 -4.97 8.70 -5.27
C GLN A 251 -4.13 9.84 -4.67
N TYR A 252 -4.46 11.09 -4.96
CA TYR A 252 -3.78 12.31 -4.54
C TYR A 252 -4.48 13.01 -3.38
N SER A 253 -5.60 12.48 -2.90
CA SER A 253 -6.34 13.04 -1.77
C SER A 253 -5.54 12.89 -0.48
N ILE A 254 -5.34 14.03 0.21
CA ILE A 254 -4.61 14.10 1.47
C ILE A 254 -5.43 14.88 2.49
N TYR A 255 -5.58 14.28 3.66
CA TYR A 255 -6.16 14.92 4.83
C TYR A 255 -5.09 15.25 5.87
N ALA A 256 -4.90 16.54 6.17
CA ALA A 256 -3.95 17.05 7.17
C ALA A 256 -4.60 18.12 8.07
N VAL A 257 -5.75 17.78 8.67
CA VAL A 257 -6.55 18.72 9.49
C VAL A 257 -6.57 18.34 10.97
N SER A 258 -6.56 17.05 11.29
CA SER A 258 -6.67 16.58 12.67
C SER A 258 -5.31 16.37 13.34
N PRO A 259 -5.22 16.59 14.67
CA PRO A 259 -3.98 16.30 15.39
C PRO A 259 -3.69 14.79 15.42
N PRO A 260 -2.43 14.38 15.65
CA PRO A 260 -2.06 12.96 15.78
C PRO A 260 -2.80 12.15 16.84
N SER A 261 -3.48 12.82 17.78
CA SER A 261 -4.31 12.21 18.82
C SER A 261 -5.77 11.99 18.41
N TYR A 262 -6.18 12.47 17.23
CA TYR A 262 -7.56 12.35 16.77
C TYR A 262 -7.91 10.90 16.48
N VAL A 263 -9.16 10.55 16.77
CA VAL A 263 -9.78 9.29 16.41
C VAL A 263 -11.13 9.55 15.80
N GLY A 264 -11.52 8.71 14.85
CA GLY A 264 -12.82 8.81 14.21
C GLY A 264 -13.25 7.51 13.56
N THR A 265 -14.51 7.50 13.14
CA THR A 265 -15.13 6.39 12.42
C THR A 265 -14.76 6.39 10.94
N GLY A 266 -14.29 7.49 10.37
CA GLY A 266 -13.90 7.56 8.95
C GLY A 266 -12.43 7.31 8.68
N ILE A 267 -11.64 6.88 9.68
CA ILE A 267 -10.19 6.79 9.58
C ILE A 267 -9.64 5.53 10.25
N GLY A 268 -8.79 4.82 9.52
CA GLY A 268 -8.05 3.63 9.94
C GLY A 268 -6.60 3.72 9.49
N PHE A 269 -6.01 2.60 9.12
CA PHE A 269 -4.60 2.49 8.73
C PHE A 269 -4.34 1.18 8.00
N ARG A 270 -3.17 1.08 7.37
CA ARG A 270 -2.56 -0.18 6.93
C ARG A 270 -1.08 -0.19 7.29
N CYS A 271 -0.45 -1.37 7.29
CA CYS A 271 0.94 -1.50 7.69
C CYS A 271 1.87 -1.88 6.52
N ALA A 272 3.15 -1.55 6.66
CA ALA A 272 4.22 -1.87 5.73
C ALA A 272 5.45 -2.44 6.45
N LYS A 273 6.33 -3.10 5.70
CA LYS A 273 7.58 -3.69 6.18
C LYS A 273 8.73 -3.36 5.24
#